data_AF-A0A168H828-F1
#
_entry.id   AF-A0A168H828-F1
#
_cell.length_a   1.000
_cell.length_b   1.000
_cell.length_c   1.000
_cell.angle_alpha   90.00
_cell.angle_beta   90.00
_cell.angle_gamma   90.00
#
_symmetry.space_group_name_H-M   'P 1'
#
loop_
_entity.id
_entity.type
_entity.pdbx_description
1 polymer ?
#
loop_
_entity_poly.entity_id
_entity_poly.type
_entity_poly.pdbx_seq_one_letter_code
_entity_poly.pdbx_strand_id
1 'polypeptide(L)'
;MLLATLDDVQERIVKAVGMVGAVKLAVLAAYRPILLHTNEINSDIRCDGETYKGQVPFQQLIEDGLFSTRRGFTAYKELDSSTLTLDDIALALPFLPMMWLLEHKAQGKHTFVDSVPNIQTSLPLELQYIQAAALPLYPRTRVAHINFTIRALNIKGYGFNIEVYKSLMSASHRHAQRMPGLVPALKEIERKLGPFNDDEKQAKVLFKCKFGHNHQ
;
A
#
# COMPACT_ATOMS: atom_id res chain seq x y z
N MET A 1 16.10 -12.05 0.46
CA MET A 1 15.68 -12.16 1.88
C MET A 1 14.32 -11.52 2.14
N LEU A 2 14.08 -10.28 1.70
CA LEU A 2 12.77 -9.58 1.81
C LEU A 2 11.57 -10.31 1.15
N LEU A 3 11.86 -11.09 0.12
CA LEU A 3 10.86 -11.78 -0.67
C LEU A 3 10.29 -13.02 0.05
N ALA A 4 11.08 -13.70 0.90
CA ALA A 4 10.54 -14.78 1.73
C ALA A 4 9.60 -14.20 2.80
N THR A 5 10.02 -13.08 3.40
CA THR A 5 9.28 -12.46 4.52
C THR A 5 7.89 -11.96 4.13
N LEU A 6 7.67 -11.42 2.93
CA LEU A 6 6.33 -10.96 2.52
C LEU A 6 5.33 -12.12 2.30
N ASP A 7 5.82 -13.28 1.88
CA ASP A 7 4.99 -14.46 1.66
C ASP A 7 4.57 -15.04 3.01
N ASP A 8 5.53 -15.11 3.94
CA ASP A 8 5.28 -15.48 5.33
C ASP A 8 4.28 -14.53 6.01
N VAL A 9 4.39 -13.21 5.77
CA VAL A 9 3.42 -12.22 6.26
C VAL A 9 2.03 -12.51 5.70
N GLN A 10 1.92 -12.68 4.37
CA GLN A 10 0.65 -12.94 3.70
C GLN A 10 0.00 -14.22 4.25
N GLU A 11 0.74 -15.32 4.32
CA GLU A 11 0.24 -16.60 4.83
C GLU A 11 -0.16 -16.50 6.31
N ARG A 12 0.68 -15.89 7.15
CA ARG A 12 0.39 -15.70 8.58
C ARG A 12 -0.89 -14.89 8.79
N ILE A 13 -1.07 -13.78 8.07
CA ILE A 13 -2.25 -12.93 8.22
C ILE A 13 -3.50 -13.61 7.68
N VAL A 14 -3.46 -14.16 6.47
CA VAL A 14 -4.63 -14.85 5.89
C VAL A 14 -5.03 -16.06 6.74
N LYS A 15 -4.07 -16.82 7.28
CA LYS A 15 -4.37 -17.92 8.19
C LYS A 15 -5.03 -17.43 9.48
N ALA A 16 -4.52 -16.36 10.09
CA ALA A 16 -5.02 -15.85 11.36
C ALA A 16 -6.42 -15.25 11.26
N VAL A 17 -6.64 -14.32 10.32
CA VAL A 17 -7.88 -13.52 10.23
C VAL A 17 -8.76 -13.85 9.02
N GLY A 18 -8.30 -14.74 8.13
CA GLY A 18 -8.99 -15.07 6.89
C GLY A 18 -8.85 -13.99 5.82
N MET A 19 -9.33 -14.25 4.61
CA MET A 19 -9.17 -13.32 3.48
C MET A 19 -9.97 -12.03 3.68
N VAL A 20 -11.17 -12.12 4.28
CA VAL A 20 -12.01 -10.95 4.53
C VAL A 20 -11.33 -10.01 5.52
N GLY A 21 -10.78 -10.58 6.61
CA GLY A 21 -10.01 -9.82 7.60
C GLY A 21 -8.74 -9.22 6.99
N ALA A 22 -7.99 -10.02 6.20
CA ALA A 22 -6.77 -9.58 5.55
C ALA A 22 -7.00 -8.39 4.59
N VAL A 23 -8.09 -8.41 3.82
CA VAL A 23 -8.50 -7.27 2.98
C VAL A 23 -8.71 -6.03 3.85
N LYS A 24 -9.51 -6.13 4.90
CA LYS A 24 -9.83 -4.97 5.76
C LYS A 24 -8.57 -4.40 6.41
N LEU A 25 -7.67 -5.26 6.92
CA LEU A 25 -6.40 -4.84 7.49
C LEU A 25 -5.49 -4.16 6.46
N ALA A 26 -5.36 -4.72 5.25
CA ALA A 26 -4.56 -4.12 4.18
C ALA A 26 -5.12 -2.76 3.74
N VAL A 27 -6.45 -2.61 3.65
CA VAL A 27 -7.10 -1.34 3.26
C VAL A 27 -6.93 -0.30 4.37
N LEU A 28 -7.16 -0.67 5.64
CA LEU A 28 -6.89 0.21 6.79
C LEU A 28 -5.41 0.62 6.82
N ALA A 29 -4.51 -0.31 6.57
CA ALA A 29 -3.08 -0.04 6.51
C ALA A 29 -2.73 1.00 5.43
N ALA A 30 -3.28 0.82 4.23
CA ALA A 30 -3.00 1.66 3.07
C ALA A 30 -3.60 3.08 3.18
N TYR A 31 -4.83 3.19 3.66
CA TYR A 31 -5.62 4.43 3.59
C TYR A 31 -5.91 5.07 4.95
N ARG A 32 -5.39 4.54 6.06
CA ARG A 32 -5.50 5.23 7.36
C ARG A 32 -5.01 6.68 7.20
N PRO A 33 -5.72 7.67 7.77
CA PRO A 33 -5.27 9.05 7.72
C PRO A 33 -3.83 9.16 8.20
N ILE A 34 -3.06 9.99 7.50
CA ILE A 34 -1.60 10.07 7.70
C ILE A 34 -1.21 10.38 9.17
N LEU A 35 -2.06 11.13 9.87
CA LEU A 35 -1.85 11.55 11.26
C LEU A 35 -2.58 10.65 12.26
N LEU A 36 -3.43 9.71 11.81
CA LEU A 36 -4.16 8.83 12.71
C LEU A 36 -3.21 7.77 13.27
N HIS A 37 -3.03 7.78 14.58
CA HIS A 37 -2.33 6.73 15.29
C HIS A 37 -3.18 5.46 15.28
N THR A 38 -2.53 4.29 15.22
CA THR A 38 -3.21 2.98 15.24
C THR A 38 -4.08 2.77 16.47
N ASN A 39 -3.74 3.39 17.59
CA ASN A 39 -4.49 3.31 18.84
C ASN A 39 -5.81 4.12 18.78
N GLU A 40 -5.96 4.97 17.76
CA GLU A 40 -7.17 5.76 17.51
C GLU A 40 -8.12 5.07 16.52
N ILE A 41 -7.73 3.90 15.98
CA ILE A 41 -8.58 3.11 15.09
C ILE A 41 -9.59 2.32 15.93
N ASN A 42 -10.84 2.76 15.92
CA ASN A 42 -11.96 2.06 16.53
C ASN A 42 -12.83 1.41 15.44
N SER A 43 -12.42 0.24 14.97
CA SER A 43 -13.13 -0.53 13.93
C SER A 43 -13.15 -2.00 14.31
N ASP A 44 -14.27 -2.66 14.00
CA ASP A 44 -14.34 -4.11 14.00
C ASP A 44 -13.84 -4.66 12.67
N ILE A 45 -13.17 -5.80 12.74
CA ILE A 45 -12.66 -6.57 11.61
C ILE A 45 -13.46 -7.86 11.55
N ARG A 46 -14.16 -8.08 10.43
CA ARG A 46 -14.80 -9.37 10.16
C ARG A 46 -13.73 -10.38 9.80
N CYS A 47 -13.52 -11.35 10.67
CA CYS A 47 -12.54 -12.41 10.52
C CYS A 47 -13.22 -13.76 10.19
N ASP A 48 -12.59 -14.50 9.29
CA ASP A 48 -12.97 -15.85 8.86
C ASP A 48 -11.77 -16.80 8.84
N GLY A 49 -10.76 -16.49 9.66
CA GLY A 49 -9.53 -17.27 9.77
C GLY A 49 -9.61 -18.43 10.78
N GLU A 50 -8.47 -19.09 10.96
CA GLU A 50 -8.32 -20.18 11.93
C GLU A 50 -8.28 -19.66 13.36
N THR A 51 -7.58 -18.54 13.59
CA THR A 51 -7.37 -17.96 14.94
C THR A 51 -8.51 -17.03 15.33
N TYR A 52 -8.91 -16.13 14.43
CA TYR A 52 -9.93 -15.11 14.69
C TYR A 52 -11.18 -15.38 13.84
N LYS A 53 -12.36 -15.35 14.47
CA LYS A 53 -13.65 -15.60 13.83
C LYS A 53 -14.69 -14.57 14.26
N GLY A 54 -15.58 -14.20 13.34
CA GLY A 54 -16.66 -13.25 13.63
C GLY A 54 -16.19 -11.80 13.57
N GLN A 55 -16.82 -10.92 14.34
CA GLN A 55 -16.37 -9.53 14.45
C GLN A 55 -15.33 -9.43 15.58
N VAL A 56 -14.13 -8.98 15.25
CA VAL A 56 -13.02 -8.83 16.19
C VAL A 56 -12.57 -7.37 16.23
N PRO A 57 -12.56 -6.71 17.40
CA PRO A 57 -12.07 -5.34 17.51
C PRO A 57 -10.62 -5.21 17.04
N PHE A 58 -10.30 -4.17 16.28
CA PHE A 58 -8.94 -3.94 15.79
C PHE A 58 -7.91 -3.83 16.92
N GLN A 59 -8.27 -3.25 18.07
CA GLN A 59 -7.38 -3.14 19.23
C GLN A 59 -7.03 -4.51 19.83
N GLN A 60 -7.99 -5.45 19.84
CA GLN A 60 -7.72 -6.82 20.30
C GLN A 60 -6.62 -7.48 19.46
N LEU A 61 -6.62 -7.27 18.13
CA LEU A 61 -5.58 -7.83 17.25
C LEU A 61 -4.18 -7.28 17.56
N ILE A 62 -4.10 -6.03 18.06
CA ILE A 62 -2.85 -5.41 18.50
C ILE A 62 -2.43 -5.98 19.87
N GLU A 63 -3.36 -6.06 20.82
CA GLU A 63 -3.12 -6.59 22.17
C GLU A 63 -2.66 -8.05 22.15
N ASP A 64 -3.26 -8.86 21.28
CA ASP A 64 -2.90 -10.25 21.05
C ASP A 64 -1.58 -10.41 20.28
N GLY A 65 -0.96 -9.30 19.85
CA GLY A 65 0.36 -9.28 19.22
C GLY A 65 0.37 -9.80 17.77
N LEU A 66 -0.76 -9.79 17.07
CA LEU A 66 -0.81 -10.20 15.67
C LEU A 66 0.10 -9.30 14.81
N PHE A 67 0.08 -8.00 15.09
CA PHE A 67 0.97 -6.99 14.52
C PHE A 67 1.16 -5.83 15.51
N SER A 68 2.25 -5.09 15.35
CA SER A 68 2.57 -3.90 16.12
C SER A 68 2.19 -2.61 15.40
N THR A 69 2.20 -1.54 16.20
CA THR A 69 1.89 -0.17 15.80
C THR A 69 3.11 0.63 15.33
N ARG A 70 4.31 0.02 15.35
CA ARG A 70 5.55 0.69 14.92
C ARG A 70 5.44 1.06 13.43
N ARG A 71 5.86 2.29 13.09
CA ARG A 71 5.77 2.85 11.73
C ARG A 71 6.75 2.11 10.81
N GLY A 72 6.24 1.36 9.82
CA GLY A 72 7.04 0.44 9.01
C GLY A 72 7.80 1.10 7.85
N PHE A 73 7.31 2.23 7.31
CA PHE A 73 7.87 2.74 6.05
C PHE A 73 9.34 3.22 6.14
N THR A 74 9.77 3.78 7.28
CA THR A 74 11.14 4.26 7.48
C THR A 74 12.07 3.26 8.15
N ALA A 75 11.53 2.18 8.72
CA ALA A 75 12.28 1.17 9.48
C ALA A 75 12.46 -0.15 8.69
N TYR A 76 12.35 -0.12 7.36
CA TYR A 76 12.43 -1.29 6.47
C TYR A 76 13.72 -2.13 6.59
N LYS A 77 14.79 -1.58 7.18
CA LYS A 77 16.04 -2.30 7.48
C LYS A 77 16.12 -2.90 8.88
N GLU A 78 15.20 -2.54 9.77
CA GLU A 78 15.15 -2.96 11.17
C GLU A 78 13.94 -3.87 11.44
N LEU A 79 13.56 -4.67 10.44
CA LEU A 79 12.63 -5.77 10.61
C LEU A 79 13.31 -6.85 11.46
N ASP A 80 13.27 -6.69 12.78
CA ASP A 80 13.44 -7.83 13.66
C ASP A 80 12.30 -8.82 13.32
N SER A 81 12.68 -10.01 12.86
CA SER A 81 11.80 -10.99 12.18
C SER A 81 10.58 -11.45 12.98
N SER A 82 10.47 -11.06 14.25
CA SER A 82 9.42 -11.47 15.17
C SER A 82 8.15 -10.60 15.09
N THR A 83 8.27 -9.32 14.72
CA THR A 83 7.17 -8.35 14.91
C THR A 83 6.68 -7.77 13.58
N LEU A 84 5.52 -8.24 13.11
CA LEU A 84 4.84 -7.69 11.95
C LEU A 84 4.32 -6.28 12.25
N THR A 85 4.34 -5.37 11.27
CA THR A 85 3.63 -4.09 11.34
C THR A 85 2.44 -4.07 10.40
N LEU A 86 1.50 -3.15 10.64
CA LEU A 86 0.36 -2.95 9.75
C LEU A 86 0.80 -2.55 8.32
N ASP A 87 1.93 -1.85 8.18
CA ASP A 87 2.49 -1.49 6.86
C ASP A 87 3.06 -2.71 6.11
N ASP A 88 3.59 -3.70 6.83
CA ASP A 88 4.05 -4.97 6.24
C ASP A 88 2.88 -5.76 5.65
N ILE A 89 1.71 -5.71 6.31
CA ILE A 89 0.47 -6.33 5.79
C ILE A 89 0.06 -5.69 4.47
N ALA A 90 0.02 -4.35 4.40
CA ALA A 90 -0.26 -3.64 3.15
C ALA A 90 0.78 -3.92 2.06
N LEU A 91 2.04 -4.13 2.43
CA LEU A 91 3.11 -4.42 1.48
C LEU A 91 3.06 -5.88 0.98
N ALA A 92 2.65 -6.82 1.83
CA ALA A 92 2.46 -8.22 1.45
C ALA A 92 1.24 -8.38 0.52
N LEU A 93 0.22 -7.54 0.72
CA LEU A 93 -1.05 -7.57 -0.02
C LEU A 93 -1.35 -6.24 -0.74
N PRO A 94 -0.42 -5.70 -1.56
CA PRO A 94 -0.51 -4.33 -2.04
C PRO A 94 -1.60 -4.12 -3.09
N PHE A 95 -2.17 -5.20 -3.65
CA PHE A 95 -3.25 -5.12 -4.63
C PHE A 95 -4.64 -5.08 -3.97
N LEU A 96 -4.81 -5.60 -2.76
CA LEU A 96 -6.11 -5.65 -2.08
C LEU A 96 -6.70 -4.25 -1.84
N PRO A 97 -5.93 -3.23 -1.40
CA PRO A 97 -6.46 -1.89 -1.22
C PRO A 97 -7.00 -1.27 -2.51
N MET A 98 -6.29 -1.44 -3.63
CA MET A 98 -6.72 -0.97 -4.95
C MET A 98 -8.01 -1.66 -5.39
N MET A 99 -8.06 -3.00 -5.33
CA MET A 99 -9.22 -3.79 -5.76
C MET A 99 -10.45 -3.48 -4.91
N TRP A 100 -10.27 -3.43 -3.59
CA TRP A 100 -11.34 -3.07 -2.66
C TRP A 100 -11.93 -1.70 -3.01
N LEU A 101 -11.08 -0.70 -3.27
CA LEU A 101 -11.56 0.62 -3.61
C LEU A 101 -12.28 0.67 -4.96
N LEU A 102 -11.77 -0.02 -5.99
CA LEU A 102 -12.44 -0.14 -7.29
C LEU A 102 -13.87 -0.70 -7.13
N GLU A 103 -14.04 -1.73 -6.30
CA GLU A 103 -15.34 -2.37 -6.05
C GLU A 103 -16.29 -1.48 -5.21
N HIS A 104 -15.78 -0.82 -4.18
CA HIS A 104 -16.60 -0.07 -3.21
C HIS A 104 -16.88 1.36 -3.67
N LYS A 105 -16.01 1.96 -4.48
CA LYS A 105 -16.23 3.28 -5.09
C LYS A 105 -17.41 3.24 -6.05
N ALA A 106 -17.54 2.18 -6.84
CA ALA A 106 -18.71 1.96 -7.71
C ALA A 106 -20.04 1.89 -6.95
N GLN A 107 -20.00 1.53 -5.66
CA GLN A 107 -21.16 1.41 -4.79
C GLN A 107 -21.37 2.61 -3.86
N GLY A 108 -20.51 3.64 -3.91
CA GLY A 108 -20.54 4.77 -2.97
C GLY A 108 -20.17 4.43 -1.52
N LYS A 109 -19.54 3.27 -1.26
CA LYS A 109 -19.25 2.74 0.08
C LYS A 109 -17.79 2.92 0.52
N HIS A 110 -17.14 4.01 0.12
CA HIS A 110 -15.71 4.27 0.40
C HIS A 110 -15.48 5.30 1.52
N THR A 111 -16.41 5.42 2.47
CA THR A 111 -16.50 6.50 3.48
C THR A 111 -15.30 6.70 4.41
N PHE A 112 -14.28 5.84 4.36
CA PHE A 112 -13.05 5.95 5.14
C PHE A 112 -11.79 6.11 4.27
N VAL A 113 -11.95 6.13 2.94
CA VAL A 113 -10.85 6.31 1.98
C VAL A 113 -11.01 7.67 1.34
N ASP A 114 -10.33 8.66 1.90
CA ASP A 114 -10.29 10.01 1.37
C ASP A 114 -8.93 10.27 0.69
N SER A 115 -8.93 11.16 -0.28
CA SER A 115 -7.68 11.69 -0.82
C SER A 115 -6.87 12.32 0.31
N VAL A 116 -5.57 12.10 0.32
CA VAL A 116 -4.70 12.75 1.30
C VAL A 116 -4.82 14.28 1.12
N PRO A 117 -5.25 15.02 2.15
CA PRO A 117 -5.45 16.46 2.02
C PRO A 117 -4.15 17.14 1.61
N ASN A 118 -4.27 18.16 0.74
CA ASN A 118 -3.16 18.99 0.26
C ASN A 118 -2.11 18.28 -0.61
N ILE A 119 -2.40 17.08 -1.13
CA ILE A 119 -1.59 16.47 -2.19
C ILE A 119 -2.30 16.62 -3.54
N GLN A 120 -1.80 17.52 -4.38
CA GLN A 120 -2.25 17.58 -5.78
C GLN A 120 -1.52 16.50 -6.59
N THR A 121 -2.28 15.58 -7.17
CA THR A 121 -1.74 14.51 -8.03
C THR A 121 -2.76 14.09 -9.09
N SER A 122 -2.26 13.69 -10.26
CA SER A 122 -3.04 13.00 -11.29
C SER A 122 -3.30 11.53 -10.96
N LEU A 123 -2.65 10.99 -9.92
CA LEU A 123 -2.79 9.62 -9.47
C LEU A 123 -4.22 9.37 -8.96
N PRO A 124 -4.93 8.35 -9.44
CA PRO A 124 -6.27 8.05 -8.94
C PRO A 124 -6.21 7.53 -7.51
N LEU A 125 -7.29 7.74 -6.76
CA LEU A 125 -7.40 7.41 -5.33
C LEU A 125 -7.02 5.95 -5.05
N GLU A 126 -7.35 5.06 -5.98
CA GLU A 126 -7.08 3.62 -5.96
C GLU A 126 -5.60 3.27 -5.87
N LEU A 127 -4.69 4.23 -6.07
CA LEU A 127 -3.24 4.07 -5.95
C LEU A 127 -2.60 5.10 -5.01
N GLN A 128 -3.40 5.92 -4.32
CA GLN A 128 -2.92 6.93 -3.38
C GLN A 128 -2.57 6.33 -2.01
N TYR A 129 -1.66 5.34 -2.01
CA TYR A 129 -1.05 4.77 -0.81
C TYR A 129 0.36 4.30 -1.13
N ILE A 130 1.26 4.35 -0.15
CA ILE A 130 2.69 4.24 -0.40
C ILE A 130 3.08 2.83 -0.91
N GLN A 131 2.43 1.79 -0.40
CA GLN A 131 2.69 0.39 -0.75
C GLN A 131 2.33 0.04 -2.20
N ALA A 132 1.57 0.89 -2.92
CA ALA A 132 1.33 0.71 -4.35
C ALA A 132 2.62 0.80 -5.18
N ALA A 133 3.73 1.28 -4.62
CA ALA A 133 5.07 1.17 -5.23
C ALA A 133 5.44 -0.28 -5.60
N ALA A 134 4.95 -1.27 -4.86
CA ALA A 134 5.17 -2.69 -5.12
C ALA A 134 4.27 -3.27 -6.22
N LEU A 135 3.35 -2.49 -6.81
CA LEU A 135 2.54 -2.94 -7.94
C LEU A 135 3.28 -2.76 -9.27
N PRO A 136 2.91 -3.49 -10.33
CA PRO A 136 3.45 -3.32 -11.67
C PRO A 136 2.87 -2.07 -12.36
N LEU A 137 3.08 -0.89 -11.76
CA LEU A 137 2.63 0.39 -12.28
C LEU A 137 3.33 0.72 -13.61
N TYR A 138 2.55 1.19 -14.57
CA TYR A 138 3.01 1.71 -15.85
C TYR A 138 3.77 3.04 -15.70
N PRO A 139 4.55 3.48 -16.70
CA PRO A 139 5.45 4.62 -16.56
C PRO A 139 4.80 5.92 -16.10
N ARG A 140 3.60 6.29 -16.59
CA ARG A 140 3.00 7.56 -16.18
C ARG A 140 2.46 7.49 -14.76
N THR A 141 1.74 6.42 -14.46
CA THR A 141 1.24 6.12 -13.11
C THR A 141 2.37 6.03 -12.10
N ARG A 142 3.52 5.44 -12.47
CA ARG A 142 4.74 5.38 -11.64
C ARG A 142 5.26 6.77 -11.28
N VAL A 143 5.33 7.69 -12.24
CA VAL A 143 5.78 9.08 -12.00
C VAL A 143 4.81 9.79 -11.05
N ALA A 144 3.50 9.69 -11.32
CA ALA A 144 2.48 10.27 -10.44
C ALA A 144 2.56 9.69 -9.02
N HIS A 145 2.77 8.37 -8.90
CA HIS A 145 2.95 7.70 -7.62
C HIS A 145 4.22 8.13 -6.88
N ILE A 146 5.36 8.33 -7.57
CA ILE A 146 6.57 8.86 -6.95
C ILE A 146 6.29 10.25 -6.36
N ASN A 147 5.64 11.14 -7.12
CA ASN A 147 5.28 12.46 -6.62
C ASN A 147 4.36 12.37 -5.39
N PHE A 148 3.29 11.57 -5.48
CA PHE A 148 2.41 11.28 -4.35
C PHE A 148 3.19 10.79 -3.13
N THR A 149 4.11 9.84 -3.31
CA THR A 149 4.91 9.26 -2.23
C THR A 149 5.81 10.30 -1.57
N ILE A 150 6.48 11.14 -2.36
CA ILE A 150 7.32 12.24 -1.84
C ILE A 150 6.48 13.16 -0.96
N ARG A 151 5.33 13.62 -1.48
CA ARG A 151 4.43 14.53 -0.76
C ARG A 151 3.86 13.89 0.50
N ALA A 152 3.40 12.64 0.42
CA ALA A 152 2.81 11.90 1.53
C ALA A 152 3.83 11.64 2.66
N LEU A 153 5.09 11.35 2.33
CA LEU A 153 6.16 11.18 3.32
C LEU A 153 6.55 12.50 3.98
N ASN A 154 6.60 13.59 3.21
CA ASN A 154 6.89 14.91 3.77
C ASN A 154 5.84 15.34 4.81
N ILE A 155 4.55 15.06 4.57
CA ILE A 155 3.48 15.30 5.57
C ILE A 155 3.73 14.50 6.85
N LYS A 156 4.30 13.29 6.74
CA LYS A 156 4.69 12.44 7.88
C LYS A 156 5.99 12.87 8.57
N GLY A 157 6.68 13.90 8.07
CA GLY A 157 8.00 14.33 8.54
C GLY A 157 9.14 13.42 8.08
N TYR A 158 8.94 12.61 7.04
CA TYR A 158 9.94 11.69 6.50
C TYR A 158 10.44 12.13 5.13
N GLY A 159 11.74 11.91 4.89
CA GLY A 159 12.34 12.10 3.57
C GLY A 159 12.06 10.93 2.64
N PHE A 160 11.81 11.23 1.36
CA PHE A 160 11.72 10.20 0.32
C PHE A 160 13.07 9.50 0.10
N ASN A 161 13.08 8.17 0.24
CA ASN A 161 14.25 7.34 -0.07
C ASN A 161 14.02 6.55 -1.35
N ILE A 162 14.77 6.91 -2.39
CA ILE A 162 14.65 6.31 -3.71
C ILE A 162 15.06 4.83 -3.76
N GLU A 163 16.02 4.41 -2.93
CA GLU A 163 16.49 3.02 -2.91
C GLU A 163 15.45 2.11 -2.24
N VAL A 164 14.74 2.60 -1.22
CA VAL A 164 13.57 1.91 -0.67
C VAL A 164 12.49 1.78 -1.74
N TYR A 165 12.18 2.86 -2.45
CA TYR A 165 11.17 2.83 -3.51
C TYR A 165 11.53 1.83 -4.63
N LYS A 166 12.80 1.77 -5.04
CA LYS A 166 13.31 0.78 -6.02
C LYS A 166 13.18 -0.66 -5.49
N SER A 167 13.50 -0.88 -4.22
CA SER A 167 13.33 -2.19 -3.58
C SER A 167 11.88 -2.66 -3.66
N LEU A 168 10.93 -1.78 -3.34
CA LEU A 168 9.49 -2.09 -3.47
C LEU A 168 9.11 -2.36 -4.92
N MET A 169 9.57 -1.54 -5.86
CA MET A 169 9.32 -1.74 -7.29
C MET A 169 9.80 -3.10 -7.79
N SER A 170 10.91 -3.62 -7.27
CA SER A 170 11.42 -4.95 -7.64
C SER A 170 10.46 -6.10 -7.27
N ALA A 171 9.58 -5.90 -6.28
CA ALA A 171 8.56 -6.89 -5.91
C ALA A 171 7.37 -6.95 -6.89
N SER A 172 7.27 -6.00 -7.82
CA SER A 172 6.12 -5.88 -8.74
C SER A 172 5.88 -7.07 -9.65
N HIS A 173 6.95 -7.72 -10.11
CA HIS A 173 6.83 -8.90 -10.97
C HIS A 173 6.09 -10.04 -10.28
N ARG A 174 6.34 -10.25 -8.98
CA ARG A 174 5.67 -11.27 -8.19
C ARG A 174 4.17 -10.99 -8.06
N HIS A 175 3.80 -9.76 -7.72
CA HIS A 175 2.38 -9.41 -7.56
C HIS A 175 1.63 -9.52 -8.89
N ALA A 176 2.30 -9.21 -10.02
CA ALA A 176 1.73 -9.43 -11.35
C ALA A 176 1.40 -10.91 -11.63
N GLN A 177 2.24 -11.84 -11.16
CA GLN A 177 2.03 -13.28 -11.36
C GLN A 177 0.91 -13.85 -10.47
N ARG A 178 0.76 -13.33 -9.24
CA ARG A 178 -0.22 -13.87 -8.27
C ARG A 178 -1.67 -13.47 -8.55
N MET A 179 -1.89 -12.37 -9.26
CA MET A 179 -3.22 -11.84 -9.51
C MET A 179 -3.40 -11.52 -11.00
N PRO A 180 -3.92 -12.45 -11.81
CA PRO A 180 -4.07 -12.27 -13.26
C PRO A 180 -4.87 -11.01 -13.66
N GLY A 181 -5.83 -10.59 -12.84
CA GLY A 181 -6.63 -9.36 -13.06
C GLY A 181 -5.91 -8.05 -12.76
N LEU A 182 -4.74 -8.08 -12.09
CA LEU A 182 -4.02 -6.89 -11.64
C LEU A 182 -3.46 -6.06 -12.79
N VAL A 183 -2.79 -6.72 -13.74
CA VAL A 183 -2.16 -6.02 -14.87
C VAL A 183 -3.20 -5.33 -15.77
N PRO A 184 -4.32 -5.98 -16.15
CA PRO A 184 -5.41 -5.31 -16.86
C PRO A 184 -5.97 -4.09 -16.11
N ALA A 185 -6.21 -4.19 -14.80
CA ALA A 185 -6.74 -3.08 -14.00
C ALA A 185 -5.78 -1.88 -13.98
N LEU A 186 -4.49 -2.13 -13.78
CA LEU A 186 -3.46 -1.09 -13.78
C LEU A 186 -3.26 -0.44 -15.16
N LYS A 187 -3.43 -1.22 -16.25
CA LYS A 187 -3.38 -0.69 -17.61
C LYS A 187 -4.54 0.27 -17.87
N GLU A 188 -5.73 -0.06 -17.35
CA GLU A 188 -6.90 0.80 -17.49
C GLU A 188 -6.74 2.10 -16.68
N ILE A 189 -6.15 2.03 -15.49
CA ILE A 189 -5.76 3.20 -14.70
C ILE A 189 -4.78 4.09 -15.49
N GLU A 190 -3.73 3.50 -16.08
CA GLU A 190 -2.74 4.24 -16.88
C GLU A 190 -3.38 5.00 -18.06
N ARG A 191 -4.37 4.38 -18.73
CA ARG A 191 -5.09 5.00 -19.84
C ARG A 191 -5.93 6.18 -19.40
N LYS A 192 -6.51 6.11 -18.20
CA LYS A 192 -7.37 7.16 -17.62
C LYS A 192 -6.59 8.27 -16.94
N LEU A 193 -5.28 8.11 -16.76
CA LEU A 193 -4.44 9.10 -16.09
C LEU A 193 -4.47 10.42 -16.87
N GLY A 194 -4.88 11.49 -16.17
CA GLY A 194 -4.90 12.85 -16.71
C GLY A 194 -3.50 13.39 -17.03
N PRO A 195 -3.42 14.63 -17.56
CA PRO A 195 -2.15 15.30 -17.76
C PRO A 195 -1.42 15.48 -16.41
N PHE A 196 -0.08 15.44 -16.46
CA PHE A 196 0.73 15.70 -15.27
C PHE A 196 0.63 17.15 -14.82
N ASN A 197 0.53 17.35 -13.51
CA ASN A 197 0.73 18.66 -12.91
C ASN A 197 2.23 19.05 -12.92
N ASP A 198 2.56 20.27 -12.51
CA ASP A 198 3.93 20.77 -12.62
C ASP A 198 4.92 20.03 -11.71
N ASP A 199 4.48 19.57 -10.55
CA ASP A 199 5.28 18.73 -9.65
C ASP A 199 5.59 17.36 -10.28
N GLU A 200 4.61 16.76 -10.94
CA GLU A 200 4.77 15.47 -11.63
C GLU A 200 5.69 15.58 -12.85
N LYS A 201 5.72 16.75 -13.52
CA LYS A 201 6.72 17.03 -14.56
C LYS A 201 8.14 17.05 -13.98
N GLN A 202 8.34 17.56 -12.76
CA GLN A 202 9.63 17.51 -12.07
C GLN A 202 9.98 16.08 -11.63
N ALA A 203 9.01 15.36 -11.06
CA ALA A 203 9.19 13.94 -10.70
C ALA A 203 9.53 13.06 -11.91
N LYS A 204 9.03 13.39 -13.11
CA LYS A 204 9.42 12.73 -14.38
C LYS A 204 10.91 12.86 -14.67
N VAL A 205 11.52 14.01 -14.35
CA VAL A 205 12.97 14.22 -14.50
C VAL A 205 13.73 13.34 -13.52
N LEU A 206 13.31 13.32 -12.25
CA LEU A 206 13.87 12.42 -11.23
C LEU A 206 13.76 10.95 -11.67
N PHE A 207 12.60 10.55 -12.20
CA PHE A 207 12.37 9.20 -12.69
C PHE A 207 13.34 8.85 -13.83
N LYS A 208 13.47 9.71 -14.84
CA LYS A 208 14.41 9.51 -15.95
C LYS A 208 15.87 9.41 -15.47
N CYS A 209 16.31 10.35 -14.62
CA CYS A 209 17.70 10.39 -14.16
C CYS A 209 18.08 9.22 -13.24
N LYS A 210 17.13 8.69 -12.47
CA LYS A 210 17.41 7.69 -11.43
C LYS A 210 16.93 6.28 -11.74
N PHE A 211 16.08 6.12 -12.75
CA PHE A 211 15.51 4.83 -13.18
C PHE A 211 15.70 4.54 -14.68
N GLY A 212 16.08 5.54 -15.50
CA GLY A 212 16.18 5.42 -16.96
C GLY A 212 17.40 4.69 -17.53
N HIS A 213 18.24 4.08 -16.70
CA HIS A 213 19.46 3.36 -17.15
C HIS A 213 19.33 1.83 -17.23
N ASN A 214 18.16 1.25 -16.92
CA ASN A 214 17.99 -0.21 -16.88
C ASN A 214 17.10 -0.80 -17.98
N HIS A 215 17.18 -0.27 -19.21
CA HIS A 215 16.66 -0.97 -20.39
C HIS A 215 17.61 -0.72 -21.58
N GLN A 216 18.67 -1.52 -21.65
CA GLN A 216 19.23 -2.06 -22.89
C GLN A 216 19.24 -3.57 -22.77
#